data_AF-A0A9W7VYB6-F1
#
_entry.id   AF-A0A9W7VYB6-F1
#
_cell.length_a   1.000
_cell.length_b   1.000
_cell.length_c   1.000
_cell.angle_alpha   90.00
_cell.angle_beta   90.00
_cell.angle_gamma   90.00
#
_symmetry.space_group_name_H-M   'P 1'
#
loop_
_entity.id
_entity.type
_entity.pdbx_description
1 polymer ?
#
loop_
_entity_poly.entity_id
_entity_poly.type
_entity_poly.pdbx_seq_one_letter_code
_entity_poly.pdbx_strand_id
1 'polypeptide(L)'
;MQAPSSSLLRAFSPLRQSSLPWTAQGCLRQQQSAFSTTAPMMKRNKGGQKTDMRITVIRYHLRHGLTPRPLRFSRNRALRHWTIHRAWLLHQRKLAEQKQLELERQYNSMAAACEALRLIDRDGLTAEDRMRLGAGGNKDGGEGKDMGRLYRIAMLKEGVWDGIPIEYARLQTEFPAREGWNHGWTR
;
A
#
# COMPACT_ATOMS: atom_id res chain seq x y z
N MET A 1 -58.61 -10.44 -5.86
CA MET A 1 -57.21 -10.80 -5.52
C MET A 1 -56.41 -9.52 -5.38
N GLN A 2 -56.15 -9.10 -4.14
CA GLN A 2 -55.47 -7.85 -3.80
C GLN A 2 -53.94 -8.04 -3.84
N ALA A 3 -53.21 -7.05 -4.36
CA ALA A 3 -51.75 -7.03 -4.34
C ALA A 3 -51.24 -6.58 -2.96
N PRO A 4 -50.14 -7.16 -2.43
CA PRO A 4 -49.58 -6.72 -1.17
C PRO A 4 -48.80 -5.41 -1.33
N SER A 5 -49.22 -4.43 -0.53
CA SER A 5 -48.56 -3.16 -0.25
C SER A 5 -47.18 -3.37 0.37
N SER A 6 -46.13 -2.93 -0.32
CA SER A 6 -44.76 -2.84 0.20
C SER A 6 -44.57 -1.52 0.95
N SER A 7 -45.13 -1.43 2.15
CA SER A 7 -44.71 -0.47 3.17
C SER A 7 -44.00 -1.23 4.29
N LEU A 8 -43.09 -0.53 4.99
CA LEU A 8 -42.13 -1.02 5.99
C LEU A 8 -40.74 -1.33 5.40
N LEU A 9 -39.88 -0.32 5.41
CA LEU A 9 -38.57 -0.33 6.08
C LEU A 9 -37.95 1.07 5.92
N ARG A 10 -38.34 2.00 6.79
CA ARG A 10 -37.56 3.22 7.05
C ARG A 10 -37.41 3.39 8.56
N ALA A 11 -36.58 2.53 9.14
CA ALA A 11 -36.08 2.75 10.49
C ALA A 11 -35.08 3.90 10.43
N PHE A 12 -35.44 5.00 11.09
CA PHE A 12 -34.57 6.13 11.35
C PHE A 12 -33.59 5.75 12.46
N SER A 13 -32.28 5.80 12.18
CA SER A 13 -31.24 5.85 13.20
C SER A 13 -30.56 7.22 13.14
N PRO A 14 -30.67 8.07 14.17
CA PRO A 14 -29.82 9.24 14.30
C PRO A 14 -28.52 8.87 15.01
N LEU A 15 -27.46 9.64 14.77
CA LEU A 15 -26.15 9.61 15.44
C LEU A 15 -25.09 8.65 14.86
N ARG A 16 -24.69 8.93 13.62
CA ARG A 16 -23.25 8.93 13.26
C ARG A 16 -22.92 10.30 12.68
N GLN A 17 -22.31 11.17 13.47
CA GLN A 17 -21.58 12.32 12.94
C GLN A 17 -20.37 11.78 12.18
N SER A 18 -20.58 11.51 10.90
CA SER A 18 -19.48 11.28 9.97
C SER A 18 -18.88 12.64 9.65
N SER A 19 -17.70 12.93 10.18
CA SER A 19 -16.88 14.01 9.65
C SER A 19 -16.50 13.63 8.22
N LEU A 20 -17.26 14.15 7.26
CA LEU A 20 -16.98 13.96 5.84
C LEU A 20 -15.56 14.48 5.55
N PRO A 21 -14.74 13.75 4.78
CA PRO A 21 -13.43 14.24 4.36
C PRO A 21 -13.60 15.56 3.59
N TRP A 22 -12.63 16.48 3.71
CA TRP A 22 -12.63 17.81 3.06
C TRP A 22 -13.01 17.74 1.56
N THR A 23 -12.63 16.66 0.88
CA THR A 23 -12.94 16.43 -0.54
C THR A 23 -14.43 16.25 -0.83
N ALA A 24 -15.24 15.84 0.15
CA ALA A 24 -16.69 15.66 0.02
C ALA A 24 -17.51 16.92 0.38
N GLN A 25 -16.92 17.92 1.05
CA GLN A 25 -17.60 19.18 1.39
C GLN A 25 -17.97 20.01 0.15
N GLY A 26 -17.21 19.87 -0.94
CA GLY A 26 -17.50 20.56 -2.21
C GLY A 26 -18.80 20.11 -2.88
N CYS A 27 -19.24 18.87 -2.64
CA CYS A 27 -20.40 18.27 -3.29
C CYS A 27 -21.74 18.72 -2.70
N LEU A 28 -21.75 19.09 -1.41
CA LEU A 28 -22.94 19.54 -0.67
C LEU A 28 -23.15 21.06 -0.74
N ARG A 29 -22.16 21.81 -1.23
CA ARG A 29 -22.34 23.23 -1.50
C ARG A 29 -23.32 23.32 -2.67
N GLN A 30 -24.58 23.67 -2.38
CA GLN A 30 -25.57 24.03 -3.39
C GLN A 30 -24.91 25.01 -4.35
N GLN A 31 -24.52 24.51 -5.52
CA GLN A 31 -24.08 25.34 -6.60
C GLN A 31 -25.31 26.14 -7.01
N GLN A 32 -25.36 27.41 -6.62
CA GLN A 32 -26.25 28.39 -7.24
C GLN A 32 -25.77 28.70 -8.67
N SER A 33 -25.29 27.70 -9.41
CA SER A 33 -25.16 27.80 -10.85
C SER A 33 -26.57 27.76 -11.40
N ALA A 34 -27.02 28.89 -11.95
CA ALA A 34 -28.27 28.97 -12.67
C ALA A 34 -28.39 27.77 -13.63
N PHE A 35 -29.57 27.16 -13.68
CA PHE A 35 -29.93 26.01 -14.54
C PHE A 35 -29.92 26.35 -16.04
N SER A 36 -29.24 27.42 -16.44
CA SER A 36 -29.11 27.88 -17.81
C SER A 36 -27.70 27.54 -18.30
N THR A 37 -27.61 26.59 -19.23
CA THR A 37 -26.37 26.21 -19.93
C THR A 37 -25.89 27.26 -20.93
N THR A 38 -26.61 28.36 -21.09
CA THR A 38 -26.23 29.48 -21.95
C THR A 38 -25.45 30.52 -21.15
N ALA A 39 -24.16 30.67 -21.47
CA ALA A 39 -23.36 31.77 -20.93
C ALA A 39 -24.02 33.12 -21.31
N PRO A 40 -24.13 34.11 -20.40
CA PRO A 40 -24.62 35.43 -20.76
C PRO A 40 -23.76 35.97 -21.88
N MET A 41 -24.38 36.20 -23.05
CA MET A 41 -23.70 36.63 -24.25
C MET A 41 -23.10 38.02 -24.00
N MET A 42 -21.81 38.09 -23.67
CA MET A 42 -21.11 39.36 -23.51
C MET A 42 -21.20 40.16 -24.81
N LYS A 43 -21.42 41.48 -24.71
CA LYS A 43 -21.40 42.41 -25.84
C LYS A 43 -20.12 42.17 -26.64
N ARG A 44 -20.26 41.81 -27.92
CA ARG A 44 -19.15 41.38 -28.80
C ARG A 44 -18.23 42.58 -29.08
N ASN A 45 -17.33 42.90 -28.15
CA ASN A 45 -16.26 43.86 -28.39
C ASN A 45 -15.31 43.27 -29.44
N LYS A 46 -14.98 44.08 -30.44
CA LYS A 46 -14.22 43.74 -31.65
C LYS A 46 -12.72 43.54 -31.28
N GLY A 47 -12.44 42.56 -30.42
CA GLY A 47 -11.10 42.35 -29.84
C GLY A 47 -11.14 41.64 -28.48
N GLY A 48 -11.87 40.53 -28.35
CA GLY A 48 -11.88 39.74 -27.12
C GLY A 48 -10.47 39.34 -26.66
N GLN A 49 -10.28 39.19 -25.35
CA GLN A 49 -9.01 38.77 -24.74
C GLN A 49 -8.47 37.53 -25.49
N LYS A 50 -7.37 37.71 -26.24
CA LYS A 50 -6.69 36.60 -26.92
C LYS A 50 -6.09 35.71 -25.85
N THR A 51 -6.82 34.65 -25.48
CA THR A 51 -6.26 33.60 -24.62
C THR A 51 -5.07 32.98 -25.34
N ASP A 52 -3.97 32.79 -24.61
CA ASP A 52 -2.75 32.20 -25.16
C ASP A 52 -3.08 30.87 -25.88
N MET A 53 -2.54 30.71 -27.08
CA MET A 53 -2.72 29.52 -27.90
C MET A 53 -2.25 28.26 -27.15
N ARG A 54 -1.20 28.36 -26.33
CA ARG A 54 -0.73 27.25 -25.48
C ARG A 54 -1.79 26.82 -24.48
N ILE A 55 -2.42 27.77 -23.80
CA ILE A 55 -3.50 27.50 -22.85
C ILE A 55 -4.70 26.87 -23.57
N THR A 56 -4.98 27.31 -24.80
CA THR A 56 -6.05 26.75 -25.63
C THR A 56 -5.77 25.30 -26.03
N VAL A 57 -4.55 24.99 -26.45
CA VAL A 57 -4.10 23.62 -26.79
C VAL A 57 -4.09 22.72 -25.56
N ILE A 58 -3.63 23.21 -24.41
CA ILE A 58 -3.69 22.48 -23.14
C ILE A 58 -5.15 22.19 -22.77
N ARG A 59 -6.04 23.19 -22.82
CA ARG A 59 -7.47 22.99 -22.55
C ARG A 59 -8.10 22.02 -23.54
N TYR A 60 -7.69 22.07 -24.80
CA TYR A 60 -8.14 21.15 -25.83
C TYR A 60 -7.71 19.70 -25.51
N HIS A 61 -6.43 19.43 -25.22
CA HIS A 61 -5.98 18.08 -24.91
C HIS A 61 -6.50 17.53 -23.58
N LEU A 62 -6.76 18.40 -22.59
CA LEU A 62 -7.37 17.99 -21.32
C LEU A 62 -8.87 17.71 -21.42
N ARG A 63 -9.57 18.35 -22.36
CA ARG A 63 -11.04 18.27 -22.46
C ARG A 63 -11.54 17.56 -23.70
N HIS A 64 -10.71 17.31 -24.70
CA HIS A 64 -11.15 16.58 -25.88
C HIS A 64 -11.44 15.12 -25.50
N GLY A 65 -12.55 14.59 -25.99
CA GLY A 65 -12.87 13.18 -25.86
C GLY A 65 -12.28 12.36 -27.01
N LEU A 66 -10.95 12.36 -27.22
CA LEU A 66 -10.30 11.42 -28.15
C LEU A 66 -10.35 9.96 -27.66
N THR A 67 -11.16 9.68 -26.63
CA THR A 67 -11.49 8.32 -26.22
C THR A 67 -12.18 7.60 -27.37
N PRO A 68 -11.63 6.48 -27.86
CA PRO A 68 -12.29 5.70 -28.90
C PRO A 68 -13.65 5.19 -28.39
N ARG A 69 -14.50 4.77 -29.32
CA ARG A 69 -15.77 4.14 -28.97
C ARG A 69 -15.53 2.88 -28.11
N PRO A 70 -16.43 2.55 -27.17
CA PRO A 70 -16.30 1.34 -26.37
C PRO A 70 -16.14 0.08 -27.22
N LEU A 71 -15.27 -0.81 -26.78
CA LEU A 71 -14.92 -2.02 -27.51
C LEU A 71 -16.08 -3.01 -27.52
N ARG A 72 -16.52 -3.43 -28.71
CA ARG A 72 -17.59 -4.42 -28.89
C ARG A 72 -16.98 -5.76 -29.30
N PHE A 73 -17.19 -6.80 -28.49
CA PHE A 73 -16.72 -8.14 -28.78
C PHE A 73 -17.84 -9.02 -29.33
N SER A 74 -17.50 -9.93 -30.26
CA SER A 74 -18.36 -11.08 -30.59
C SER A 74 -18.36 -12.08 -29.44
N ARG A 75 -19.35 -12.98 -29.40
CA ARG A 75 -19.52 -13.97 -28.31
C ARG A 75 -18.23 -14.76 -28.02
N ASN A 76 -17.61 -15.38 -29.03
CA ASN A 76 -16.38 -16.16 -28.84
C ASN A 76 -15.22 -15.30 -28.34
N ARG A 77 -15.11 -14.04 -28.81
CA ARG A 77 -14.05 -13.12 -28.35
C ARG A 77 -14.28 -12.67 -26.90
N ALA A 78 -15.53 -12.40 -26.53
CA ALA A 78 -15.90 -12.05 -25.16
C ALA A 78 -15.60 -13.20 -24.19
N LEU A 79 -15.92 -14.45 -24.57
CA LEU A 79 -15.59 -15.63 -23.76
C LEU A 79 -14.08 -15.82 -23.59
N ARG A 80 -13.28 -15.69 -24.66
CA ARG A 80 -11.81 -15.75 -24.56
C ARG A 80 -11.24 -14.65 -23.65
N HIS A 81 -11.77 -13.43 -23.76
CA HIS A 81 -11.34 -12.35 -22.89
C HIS A 81 -11.68 -12.64 -21.43
N TRP A 82 -12.88 -13.15 -21.16
CA TRP A 82 -13.33 -13.50 -19.82
C TRP A 82 -12.49 -14.62 -19.20
N THR A 83 -12.14 -15.65 -19.96
CA THR A 83 -11.29 -16.74 -19.45
C THR A 83 -9.88 -16.25 -19.11
N ILE A 84 -9.26 -15.45 -19.99
CA ILE A 84 -7.94 -14.84 -19.74
C ILE A 84 -8.00 -13.97 -18.48
N HIS A 85 -9.03 -13.12 -18.37
CA HIS A 85 -9.19 -12.24 -17.20
C HIS A 85 -9.34 -13.04 -15.90
N ARG A 86 -10.14 -14.12 -15.89
CA ARG A 86 -10.28 -14.97 -14.71
C ARG A 86 -8.99 -15.73 -14.36
N ALA A 87 -8.29 -16.26 -15.36
CA ALA A 87 -7.01 -16.93 -15.14
C ALA A 87 -5.98 -15.95 -14.54
N TRP A 88 -5.96 -14.71 -15.03
CA TRP A 88 -5.11 -13.64 -14.49
C TRP A 88 -5.45 -13.32 -13.03
N LEU A 89 -6.72 -13.13 -12.69
CA LEU A 89 -7.13 -12.87 -11.30
C LEU A 89 -6.77 -14.04 -10.36
N LEU A 90 -6.92 -15.28 -10.82
CA LEU A 90 -6.53 -16.46 -10.06
C LEU A 90 -5.01 -16.51 -9.86
N HIS A 91 -4.23 -16.20 -10.89
CA HIS A 91 -2.78 -16.10 -10.80
C HIS A 91 -2.34 -15.00 -9.81
N GLN A 92 -2.95 -13.81 -9.88
CA GLN A 92 -2.67 -12.72 -8.94
C GLN A 92 -2.97 -13.10 -7.49
N ARG A 93 -4.09 -13.82 -7.25
CA ARG A 93 -4.41 -14.33 -5.90
C ARG A 93 -3.34 -15.29 -5.41
N LYS A 94 -2.91 -16.26 -6.23
CA LYS A 94 -1.84 -17.19 -5.88
C LYS A 94 -0.53 -16.48 -5.57
N LEU A 95 -0.16 -15.46 -6.36
CA LEU A 95 1.04 -14.65 -6.07
C LEU A 95 0.92 -13.90 -4.74
N ALA A 96 -0.25 -13.36 -4.40
CA ALA A 96 -0.48 -12.70 -3.13
C ALA A 96 -0.39 -13.67 -1.95
N GLU A 97 -1.04 -14.83 -2.05
CA GLU A 97 -0.97 -15.91 -1.06
C GLU A 97 0.48 -16.37 -0.85
N GLN A 98 1.24 -16.60 -1.93
CA GLN A 98 2.65 -16.96 -1.83
C GLN A 98 3.50 -15.90 -1.12
N LYS A 99 3.29 -14.62 -1.44
CA LYS A 99 3.98 -13.52 -0.75
C LYS A 99 3.63 -13.48 0.73
N GLN A 100 2.36 -13.68 1.07
CA GLN A 100 1.92 -13.69 2.47
C GLN A 100 2.54 -14.87 3.24
N LEU A 101 2.51 -16.08 2.67
CA LEU A 101 3.13 -17.25 3.29
C LEU A 101 4.64 -17.08 3.49
N GLU A 102 5.32 -16.46 2.53
CA GLU A 102 6.75 -16.18 2.67
C GLU A 102 7.04 -15.15 3.77
N LEU A 103 6.21 -14.10 3.89
CA LEU A 103 6.30 -13.14 5.00
C LEU A 103 6.00 -13.79 6.35
N GLU A 104 4.99 -14.67 6.41
CA GLU A 104 4.67 -15.45 7.61
C GLU A 104 5.83 -16.38 7.99
N ARG A 105 6.46 -17.05 7.01
CA ARG A 105 7.65 -17.88 7.22
C ARG A 105 8.80 -17.07 7.81
N GLN A 106 9.11 -15.91 7.22
CA GLN A 106 10.16 -15.02 7.69
C GLN A 106 9.86 -14.52 9.10
N TYR A 107 8.62 -14.10 9.35
CA TYR A 107 8.17 -13.65 10.67
C TYR A 107 8.32 -14.74 11.74
N ASN A 108 7.82 -15.95 11.46
CA ASN A 108 7.91 -17.07 12.38
C ASN A 108 9.37 -17.46 12.66
N SER A 109 10.23 -17.42 11.65
CA SER A 109 11.66 -17.66 11.80
C SER A 109 12.33 -16.60 12.70
N MET A 110 12.05 -15.31 12.46
CA MET A 110 12.55 -14.22 13.29
C MET A 110 12.03 -14.30 14.72
N ALA A 111 10.75 -14.63 14.92
CA ALA A 111 10.13 -14.79 16.23
C ALA A 111 10.77 -15.94 17.02
N ALA A 112 10.96 -17.10 16.40
CA ALA A 112 11.64 -18.24 17.03
C ALA A 112 13.10 -17.90 17.42
N ALA A 113 13.83 -17.20 16.55
CA ALA A 113 15.18 -16.74 16.85
C ALA A 113 15.21 -15.75 18.03
N CYS A 114 14.24 -14.83 18.11
CA CYS A 114 14.12 -13.89 19.22
C CYS A 114 13.75 -14.58 20.54
N GLU A 115 12.88 -15.59 20.52
CA GLU A 115 12.59 -16.40 21.71
C GLU A 115 13.82 -17.16 22.18
N ALA A 116 14.63 -17.70 21.27
CA ALA A 116 15.91 -18.31 21.63
C ALA A 116 16.84 -17.29 22.31
N LEU A 117 17.00 -16.08 21.76
CA LEU A 117 17.80 -15.01 22.37
C LEU A 117 17.29 -14.55 23.74
N ARG A 118 16.00 -14.73 24.03
CA ARG A 118 15.40 -14.39 25.32
C ARG A 118 15.81 -15.39 26.41
N LEU A 119 16.04 -16.64 26.05
CA LEU A 119 16.41 -17.74 26.95
C LEU A 119 17.93 -17.94 27.07
N ILE A 120 18.68 -17.39 26.13
CA ILE A 120 20.15 -17.46 26.09
C ILE A 120 20.77 -16.48 27.09
N ASP A 121 21.81 -16.95 27.79
CA ASP A 121 22.65 -16.14 28.67
C ASP A 121 23.85 -15.52 27.93
N ARG A 122 24.69 -14.74 28.62
CA ARG A 122 25.88 -14.05 28.07
C ARG A 122 26.78 -14.94 27.21
N ASP A 123 26.95 -16.21 27.60
CA ASP A 123 27.85 -17.16 26.95
C ASP A 123 27.22 -17.88 25.74
N GLY A 124 25.99 -17.50 25.35
CA GLY A 124 25.30 -18.16 24.23
C GLY A 124 24.61 -19.48 24.61
N LEU A 125 24.61 -19.85 25.89
CA LEU A 125 24.04 -21.09 26.41
C LEU A 125 22.64 -20.85 26.99
N THR A 126 21.73 -21.79 26.78
CA THR A 126 20.46 -21.84 27.52
C THR A 126 20.69 -22.42 28.93
N ALA A 127 19.74 -22.20 29.84
CA ALA A 127 19.80 -22.78 31.18
C ALA A 127 19.88 -24.33 31.14
N GLU A 128 19.15 -24.96 30.22
CA GLU A 128 19.17 -26.41 30.02
C GLU A 128 20.51 -26.89 29.46
N ASP A 129 21.08 -26.19 28.48
CA ASP A 129 22.38 -26.54 27.91
C ASP A 129 23.52 -26.36 28.93
N ARG A 130 23.42 -25.34 29.80
CA ARG A 130 24.37 -25.14 30.91
C ARG A 130 24.32 -26.31 31.91
N MET A 131 23.12 -26.78 32.27
CA MET A 131 22.97 -28.00 33.08
C MET A 131 23.55 -29.23 32.39
N ARG A 132 23.27 -29.43 31.09
CA ARG A 132 23.79 -30.59 30.33
C ARG A 132 25.31 -30.62 30.27
N LEU A 133 25.94 -29.46 30.12
CA LEU A 133 27.40 -29.33 30.00
C LEU A 133 28.13 -29.31 31.35
N GLY A 134 27.40 -29.33 32.47
CA GLY A 134 28.00 -29.27 33.81
C GLY A 134 28.80 -27.99 34.06
N ALA A 135 28.59 -26.94 33.26
CA ALA A 135 29.21 -25.65 33.45
C ALA A 135 28.57 -25.02 34.70
N GLY A 136 29.30 -25.06 35.82
CA GLY A 136 28.83 -24.55 37.10
C GLY A 136 28.34 -23.11 36.98
N GLY A 137 27.20 -22.82 37.64
CA GLY A 137 26.57 -21.50 37.66
C GLY A 137 27.60 -20.40 37.90
N ASN A 138 27.48 -19.31 37.15
CA ASN A 138 28.46 -18.24 37.19
C ASN A 138 28.55 -17.71 38.64
N LYS A 139 29.72 -17.79 39.27
CA LYS A 139 29.92 -17.43 40.70
C LYS A 139 29.68 -15.94 40.97
N ASP A 140 29.66 -15.14 39.92
CA ASP A 140 29.29 -13.74 39.96
C ASP A 140 27.77 -13.66 39.87
N GLY A 141 27.11 -13.21 40.96
CA GLY A 141 25.64 -13.18 41.17
C GLY A 141 24.82 -12.29 40.22
N GLY A 142 25.11 -12.35 38.91
CA GLY A 142 24.46 -11.64 37.82
C GLY A 142 23.60 -12.52 36.90
N GLU A 143 23.41 -13.82 37.21
CA GLU A 143 22.68 -14.78 36.35
C GLU A 143 21.31 -14.29 35.86
N GLY A 144 20.57 -13.52 36.68
CA GLY A 144 19.26 -12.99 36.27
C GLY A 144 19.31 -11.75 35.37
N LYS A 145 20.42 -11.01 35.34
CA LYS A 145 20.57 -9.79 34.52
C LYS A 145 21.12 -10.11 33.13
N ASP A 146 21.92 -11.16 33.01
CA ASP A 146 22.60 -11.51 31.76
C ASP A 146 21.70 -12.29 30.79
N MET A 147 20.77 -13.11 31.31
CA MET A 147 19.73 -13.76 30.49
C MET A 147 18.85 -12.73 29.76
N GLY A 148 18.67 -12.94 28.45
CA GLY A 148 17.86 -12.06 27.61
C GLY A 148 18.45 -10.67 27.40
N ARG A 149 19.71 -10.41 27.79
CA ARG A 149 20.40 -9.13 27.50
C ARG A 149 20.46 -8.86 26.00
N LEU A 150 20.83 -9.86 25.20
CA LEU A 150 20.90 -9.74 23.74
C LEU A 150 19.52 -9.49 23.12
N TYR A 151 18.47 -10.13 23.63
CA TYR A 151 17.09 -9.88 23.22
C TYR A 151 16.68 -8.42 23.47
N ARG A 152 16.96 -7.87 24.66
CA ARG A 152 16.66 -6.46 24.97
C ARG A 152 17.37 -5.48 24.03
N ILE A 153 18.64 -5.74 23.72
CA ILE A 153 19.41 -4.93 22.76
C ILE A 153 18.83 -5.04 21.35
N ALA A 154 18.53 -6.25 20.88
CA ALA A 154 17.95 -6.47 19.54
C ALA A 154 16.56 -5.83 19.37
N MET A 155 15.81 -5.65 20.45
CA MET A 155 14.50 -4.99 20.43
C MET A 155 14.60 -3.46 20.40
N LEU A 156 15.77 -2.86 20.68
CA LEU A 156 15.98 -1.43 20.53
C LEU A 156 15.74 -1.01 19.08
N LYS A 157 15.08 0.13 18.89
CA LYS A 157 14.75 0.70 17.57
C LYS A 157 15.61 1.92 17.27
N GLU A 158 16.86 1.89 17.70
CA GLU A 158 17.84 2.94 17.44
C GLU A 158 18.15 3.01 15.93
N GLY A 159 18.10 4.21 15.34
CA GLY A 159 18.38 4.45 13.92
C GLY A 159 17.40 3.87 12.91
N VAL A 160 16.37 3.12 13.35
CA VAL A 160 15.38 2.49 12.45
C VAL A 160 14.57 3.53 11.66
N TRP A 161 14.36 4.70 12.26
CA TRP A 161 13.59 5.79 11.65
C TRP A 161 14.42 6.73 10.77
N ASP A 162 15.74 6.55 10.71
CA ASP A 162 16.64 7.34 9.84
C ASP A 162 16.55 6.90 8.37
N GLY A 163 15.81 5.82 8.09
CA GLY A 163 15.52 5.32 6.75
C GLY A 163 16.48 4.23 6.29
N ILE A 164 16.36 3.86 5.01
CA ILE A 164 17.18 2.83 4.37
C ILE A 164 18.21 3.53 3.47
N PRO A 165 19.49 3.12 3.48
CA PRO A 165 20.51 3.68 2.58
C PRO A 165 20.06 3.63 1.11
N ILE A 166 20.14 4.76 0.41
CA ILE A 166 19.63 4.92 -0.96
C ILE A 166 20.30 3.95 -1.96
N GLU A 167 21.54 3.55 -1.70
CA GLU A 167 22.28 2.59 -2.52
C GLU A 167 21.67 1.19 -2.49
N TYR A 168 21.04 0.81 -1.36
CA TYR A 168 20.35 -0.47 -1.21
C TYR A 168 18.91 -0.43 -1.73
N ALA A 169 18.24 0.71 -1.64
CA ALA A 169 16.84 0.88 -2.08
C ALA A 169 16.66 0.99 -3.61
N ARG A 170 17.66 0.60 -4.41
CA ARG A 170 17.60 0.65 -5.88
C ARG A 170 16.57 -0.34 -6.41
N LEU A 171 15.72 0.13 -7.32
CA LEU A 171 14.70 -0.70 -7.98
C LEU A 171 15.36 -1.63 -9.01
N GLN A 172 14.74 -2.78 -9.24
CA GLN A 172 15.15 -3.70 -10.31
C GLN A 172 14.86 -3.06 -11.68
N THR A 173 15.80 -3.21 -12.61
CA THR A 173 15.69 -2.74 -13.99
C THR A 173 15.57 -3.92 -14.96
N GLU A 174 14.91 -3.72 -16.11
CA GLU A 174 14.74 -4.75 -17.14
C GLU A 174 16.07 -5.23 -17.73
N PHE A 175 17.05 -4.32 -17.87
CA PHE A 175 18.40 -4.62 -18.35
C PHE A 175 19.43 -4.16 -17.32
N PRO A 176 20.53 -4.92 -17.13
CA PRO A 176 21.60 -4.50 -16.24
C PRO A 176 22.36 -3.30 -16.82
N ALA A 177 23.01 -2.52 -15.95
CA ALA A 177 23.94 -1.48 -16.38
C ALA A 177 25.21 -2.10 -17.00
N ARG A 178 25.97 -1.28 -17.74
CA ARG A 178 27.26 -1.68 -18.35
C ARG A 178 28.23 -2.22 -17.29
N GLU A 179 28.26 -1.58 -16.13
CA GLU A 179 28.96 -2.05 -14.94
C GLU A 179 27.91 -2.44 -13.91
N GLY A 180 27.61 -3.75 -13.82
CA GLY A 180 26.52 -4.25 -12.97
C GLY A 180 26.83 -4.22 -11.46
N TRP A 181 28.11 -4.27 -11.09
CA TRP A 181 28.56 -4.24 -9.70
C TRP A 181 29.90 -3.52 -9.57
N ASN A 182 30.05 -2.68 -8.53
CA ASN A 182 31.30 -1.98 -8.26
C ASN A 182 32.21 -2.83 -7.35
N HIS A 183 33.16 -3.56 -7.94
CA HIS A 183 34.16 -4.33 -7.21
C HIS A 183 35.26 -3.47 -6.55
N GLY A 184 35.40 -2.20 -6.94
CA GLY A 184 36.39 -1.27 -6.40
C GLY A 184 35.89 -0.41 -5.23
N TRP A 185 34.76 -0.76 -4.63
CA TRP A 185 34.21 -0.02 -3.48
C TRP A 185 35.17 -0.08 -2.28
N THR A 186 35.41 1.08 -1.66
CA THR A 186 36.28 1.26 -0.48
C THR A 186 35.52 2.04 0.60
N ARG A 187 35.87 1.79 1.87
CA ARG A 187 35.12 2.23 3.06
C ARG A 187 35.51 3.63 3.53
#